data_AF-A0A563AER0-F1
#
_entry.id   AF-A0A563AER0-F1
#
_cell.length_a   1.000
_cell.length_b   1.000
_cell.length_c   1.000
_cell.angle_alpha   90.00
_cell.angle_beta   90.00
_cell.angle_gamma   90.00
#
_symmetry.space_group_name_H-M   'P 1'
#
loop_
_entity.id
_entity.type
_entity.pdbx_description
1 polymer ?
#
loop_
_entity_poly.entity_id
_entity_poly.type
_entity_poly.pdbx_seq_one_letter_code
_entity_poly.pdbx_strand_id
1 'polypeptide(L)'
;MELLMSPNYSFEWMPFAERHYAKTFAKKYKNSWLETRDNIDEVCKRIDRMLDFDRADLIYSVGYHKLVKLDFAVAGTHISPKKSGNRCLLFIDEELRHVQILIAYSKNDIGPPNETAKWKRVIKAEYKNIAEIFSL
;
A
#
# COMPACT_ATOMS: atom_id res chain seq x y z
N MET A 1 9.09 -14.83 -28.84
CA MET A 1 8.45 -15.07 -27.53
C MET A 1 7.58 -13.87 -27.22
N GLU A 2 6.27 -13.98 -27.45
CA GLU A 2 5.32 -13.01 -26.89
C GLU A 2 5.37 -13.16 -25.36
N LEU A 3 5.76 -12.09 -24.66
CA LEU A 3 5.48 -11.97 -23.24
C LEU A 3 3.95 -11.92 -23.11
N LEU A 4 3.33 -13.06 -22.82
CA LEU A 4 1.95 -13.11 -22.33
C LEU A 4 1.85 -12.09 -21.20
N MET A 5 1.21 -10.95 -21.45
CA MET A 5 0.96 -9.97 -20.40
C MET A 5 0.11 -10.68 -19.35
N SER A 6 0.69 -10.93 -18.18
CA SER A 6 -0.05 -11.50 -17.06
C SER A 6 -1.26 -10.60 -16.77
N PRO A 7 -2.46 -11.17 -16.58
CA PRO A 7 -3.69 -10.38 -16.41
C PRO A 7 -3.56 -9.44 -15.21
N ASN A 8 -4.05 -8.21 -15.30
CA ASN A 8 -3.94 -7.25 -14.20
C ASN A 8 -4.49 -7.82 -12.89
N TYR A 9 -3.93 -7.38 -11.77
CA TYR A 9 -4.49 -7.69 -10.46
C TYR A 9 -5.79 -6.90 -10.27
N SER A 10 -6.76 -7.54 -9.61
CA SER A 10 -7.85 -6.81 -8.98
C SER A 10 -7.34 -6.15 -7.69
N PHE A 11 -7.99 -5.08 -7.24
CA PHE A 11 -7.57 -4.40 -6.02
C PHE A 11 -8.76 -3.79 -5.28
N GLU A 12 -8.59 -3.60 -3.97
CA GLU A 12 -9.56 -2.90 -3.13
C GLU A 12 -8.89 -2.07 -2.03
N TRP A 13 -9.52 -0.94 -1.71
CA TRP A 13 -9.16 -0.15 -0.53
C TRP A 13 -9.93 -0.65 0.67
N MET A 14 -9.20 -1.16 1.67
CA MET A 14 -9.85 -1.72 2.84
C MET A 14 -10.53 -0.63 3.68
N PRO A 15 -11.61 -0.97 4.43
CA PRO A 15 -12.41 0.03 5.13
C PRO A 15 -11.62 0.93 6.09
N PHE A 16 -10.57 0.42 6.74
CA PHE A 16 -9.73 1.23 7.62
C PHE A 16 -8.88 2.23 6.81
N ALA A 17 -8.30 1.80 5.69
CA ALA A 17 -7.55 2.67 4.77
C ALA A 17 -8.44 3.81 4.26
N GLU A 18 -9.68 3.50 3.88
CA GLU A 18 -10.65 4.51 3.43
C GLU A 18 -10.97 5.54 4.52
N ARG A 19 -11.41 5.05 5.69
CA ARG A 19 -11.95 5.90 6.75
C ARG A 19 -10.93 6.82 7.38
N HIS A 20 -9.73 6.31 7.68
CA HIS A 20 -8.75 7.03 8.48
C HIS A 20 -7.77 7.79 7.63
N TYR A 21 -7.38 7.21 6.51
CA TYR A 21 -6.18 7.61 5.83
C TYR A 21 -6.51 8.31 4.52
N ALA A 22 -7.25 7.66 3.64
CA ALA A 22 -7.73 8.29 2.41
C ALA A 22 -8.54 9.56 2.73
N LYS A 23 -9.38 9.53 3.78
CA LYS A 23 -10.10 10.72 4.24
C LYS A 23 -9.18 11.86 4.71
N THR A 24 -8.08 11.54 5.39
CA THR A 24 -7.11 12.54 5.87
C THR A 24 -6.36 13.18 4.71
N PHE A 25 -5.87 12.37 3.76
CA PHE A 25 -5.23 12.87 2.55
C PHE A 25 -6.19 13.65 1.65
N ALA A 26 -7.43 13.17 1.48
CA ALA A 26 -8.47 13.86 0.72
C ALA A 26 -8.76 15.26 1.28
N LYS A 27 -8.88 15.38 2.61
CA LYS A 27 -9.09 16.68 3.26
C LYS A 27 -7.91 17.63 3.05
N LYS A 28 -6.68 17.12 3.11
CA LYS A 28 -5.46 17.93 3.02
C LYS A 28 -5.11 18.34 1.58
N TYR A 29 -5.25 17.43 0.62
CA TYR A 29 -4.73 17.60 -0.75
C TYR A 29 -5.82 17.68 -1.83
N LYS A 30 -7.10 17.49 -1.48
CA LYS A 30 -8.25 17.68 -2.38
C LYS A 30 -8.07 16.93 -3.71
N ASN A 31 -8.14 17.63 -4.85
CA ASN A 31 -8.03 17.03 -6.18
C ASN A 31 -6.71 16.29 -6.40
N SER A 32 -5.60 16.79 -5.83
CA SER A 32 -4.31 16.10 -5.91
C SER A 32 -4.33 14.73 -5.25
N TRP A 33 -5.20 14.52 -4.25
CA TRP A 33 -5.38 13.20 -3.65
C TRP A 33 -6.10 12.23 -4.60
N LEU A 34 -7.08 12.69 -5.37
CA LEU A 34 -7.78 11.84 -6.35
C LEU A 34 -6.79 11.31 -7.39
N GLU A 35 -5.98 12.20 -7.98
CA GLU A 35 -4.93 11.80 -8.91
C GLU A 35 -3.88 10.90 -8.25
N THR A 36 -3.53 11.15 -6.99
CA THR A 36 -2.61 10.28 -6.24
C THR A 36 -3.19 8.88 -6.06
N ARG A 37 -4.48 8.80 -5.75
CA ARG A 37 -5.20 7.54 -5.57
C ARG A 37 -5.26 6.76 -6.87
N ASP A 38 -5.60 7.40 -7.98
CA ASP A 38 -5.61 6.76 -9.30
C ASP A 38 -4.23 6.19 -9.65
N ASN A 39 -3.15 6.90 -9.30
CA ASN A 39 -1.79 6.41 -9.48
C ASN A 39 -1.48 5.18 -8.60
N ILE A 40 -1.95 5.15 -7.35
CA ILE A 40 -1.81 3.98 -6.47
C ILE A 40 -2.60 2.79 -7.03
N ASP A 41 -3.79 3.04 -7.55
CA ASP A 41 -4.66 2.02 -8.14
C ASP A 41 -4.01 1.39 -9.39
N GLU A 42 -3.43 2.21 -10.27
CA GLU A 42 -2.67 1.72 -11.44
C GLU A 42 -1.43 0.91 -11.04
N VAL A 43 -0.77 1.29 -9.95
CA VAL A 43 0.35 0.51 -9.37
C VAL A 43 -0.14 -0.84 -8.87
N CYS A 44 -1.27 -0.90 -8.16
CA CYS A 44 -1.83 -2.15 -7.66
C CYS A 44 -2.24 -3.09 -8.80
N LYS A 45 -2.84 -2.57 -9.88
CA LYS A 45 -3.18 -3.37 -11.07
C LYS A 45 -1.97 -4.05 -11.70
N ARG A 46 -0.79 -3.44 -11.61
CA ARG A 46 0.46 -3.89 -12.26
C ARG A 46 1.53 -4.26 -11.23
N ILE A 47 1.12 -4.74 -10.06
CA ILE A 47 2.01 -4.90 -8.90
C ILE A 47 3.22 -5.79 -9.18
N ASP A 48 3.06 -6.82 -10.04
CA ASP A 48 4.15 -7.69 -10.51
C ASP A 48 5.36 -6.88 -11.04
N ARG A 49 5.09 -5.82 -11.82
CA ARG A 49 6.14 -4.95 -12.39
C ARG A 49 6.69 -3.96 -11.37
N MET A 50 5.92 -3.66 -10.33
CA MET A 50 6.26 -2.64 -9.33
C MET A 50 7.16 -3.17 -8.22
N LEU A 51 7.09 -4.47 -7.92
CA LEU A 51 8.04 -5.13 -7.02
C LEU A 51 9.48 -5.13 -7.56
N ASP A 52 9.65 -5.03 -8.88
CA ASP A 52 10.96 -4.89 -9.53
C ASP A 52 11.54 -3.47 -9.40
N PHE A 53 10.74 -2.47 -9.00
CA PHE A 53 11.19 -1.09 -8.85
C PHE A 53 11.47 -0.75 -7.39
N ASP A 54 12.47 0.12 -7.19
CA ASP A 54 13.00 0.62 -5.92
C ASP A 54 12.02 1.51 -5.10
N ARG A 55 10.71 1.39 -5.35
CA ARG A 55 9.61 2.10 -4.70
C ARG A 55 8.78 1.22 -3.75
N ALA A 56 8.96 -0.10 -3.83
CA ALA A 56 8.22 -1.06 -3.03
C ALA A 56 9.19 -1.94 -2.21
N ASP A 57 9.04 -1.94 -0.89
CA ASP A 57 9.79 -2.83 0.00
C ASP A 57 8.94 -4.07 0.32
N LEU A 58 9.41 -5.25 -0.05
CA LEU A 58 8.82 -6.52 0.42
C LEU A 58 9.12 -6.70 1.92
N ILE A 59 8.09 -6.70 2.76
CA ILE A 59 8.22 -6.88 4.21
C ILE A 59 8.16 -8.36 4.59
N TYR A 60 7.16 -9.08 4.06
CA TYR A 60 6.94 -10.50 4.32
C TYR A 60 6.51 -11.22 3.05
N SER A 61 6.88 -12.49 2.94
CA SER A 61 6.45 -13.42 1.89
C SER A 61 6.19 -14.79 2.51
N VAL A 62 4.95 -15.28 2.44
CA VAL A 62 4.54 -16.57 2.99
C VAL A 62 3.61 -17.26 1.98
N GLY A 63 4.09 -18.31 1.33
CA GLY A 63 3.36 -18.94 0.23
C GLY A 63 3.10 -17.95 -0.90
N TYR A 64 1.84 -17.84 -1.34
CA TYR A 64 1.38 -16.88 -2.35
C TYR A 64 1.02 -15.51 -1.78
N HIS A 65 1.26 -15.28 -0.49
CA HIS A 65 0.90 -14.03 0.18
C HIS A 65 2.13 -13.16 0.43
N LYS A 66 2.00 -11.88 0.11
CA LYS A 66 3.05 -10.87 0.35
C LYS A 66 2.49 -9.69 1.12
N LEU A 67 3.32 -9.15 2.02
CA LEU A 67 3.08 -7.85 2.65
C LEU A 67 4.14 -6.88 2.14
N VAL A 68 3.70 -5.81 1.49
CA VAL A 68 4.56 -4.87 0.77
C VAL A 68 4.32 -3.46 1.27
N LYS A 69 5.40 -2.69 1.40
CA LYS A 69 5.37 -1.27 1.67
C LYS A 69 5.62 -0.50 0.39
N LEU A 70 4.67 0.31 -0.04
CA LEU A 70 4.79 1.15 -1.22
C LEU A 70 4.99 2.59 -0.80
N ASP A 71 6.12 3.21 -1.14
CA ASP A 71 6.29 4.65 -1.00
C ASP A 71 5.52 5.37 -2.12
N PHE A 72 4.79 6.44 -1.78
CA PHE A 72 4.07 7.27 -2.75
C PHE A 72 4.32 8.77 -2.52
N ALA A 73 4.11 9.59 -3.56
CA ALA A 73 4.08 11.05 -3.43
C ALA A 73 2.70 11.54 -3.83
N VAL A 74 2.25 12.61 -3.18
CA VAL A 74 1.00 13.26 -3.61
C VAL A 74 1.26 14.01 -4.91
N ALA A 75 0.36 13.85 -5.88
CA ALA A 75 0.43 14.52 -7.17
C ALA A 75 0.60 16.04 -7.02
N GLY A 76 1.41 16.65 -7.90
CA GLY A 76 1.69 18.09 -7.87
C GLY A 76 2.59 18.59 -6.74
N THR A 77 3.06 17.73 -5.81
CA THR A 77 3.93 18.19 -4.71
C THR A 77 5.40 18.38 -5.10
N HIS A 78 5.82 17.92 -6.29
CA HIS A 78 7.23 17.91 -6.74
C HIS A 78 8.22 17.26 -5.76
N ILE A 79 7.72 16.43 -4.83
CA ILE A 79 8.51 15.68 -3.86
C ILE A 79 8.56 14.22 -4.31
N SER A 80 9.72 13.56 -4.21
CA SER A 80 9.82 12.14 -4.54
C SER A 80 9.10 11.26 -3.51
N PRO A 81 8.61 10.07 -3.88
CA PRO A 81 7.93 9.16 -2.96
C PRO A 81 8.73 8.89 -1.67
N LYS A 82 10.01 8.52 -1.79
CA LYS A 82 10.90 8.30 -0.63
C LYS A 82 11.02 9.54 0.27
N LYS A 83 11.11 10.74 -0.32
CA LYS A 83 11.26 12.01 0.43
C LYS A 83 9.95 12.46 1.08
N SER A 84 8.80 12.16 0.46
CA SER A 84 7.48 12.53 0.99
C SER A 84 7.22 11.84 2.34
N GLY A 85 7.75 10.63 2.50
CA GLY A 85 7.50 9.78 3.65
C GLY A 85 6.09 9.21 3.70
N ASN A 86 5.30 9.31 2.62
CA ASN A 86 3.98 8.71 2.55
C ASN A 86 4.06 7.28 2.02
N ARG A 87 3.33 6.37 2.66
CA ARG A 87 3.43 4.93 2.43
C ARG A 87 2.08 4.25 2.45
N CYS A 88 1.93 3.23 1.63
CA CYS A 88 0.84 2.28 1.72
C CYS A 88 1.37 0.92 2.18
N LEU A 89 0.58 0.19 2.97
CA LEU A 89 0.78 -1.24 3.13
C LEU A 89 -0.21 -1.98 2.25
N LEU A 90 0.33 -2.90 1.48
CA LEU A 90 -0.39 -3.73 0.54
C LEU A 90 -0.29 -5.18 1.02
N PHE A 91 -1.43 -5.85 1.10
CA PHE A 91 -1.47 -7.30 1.08
C PHE A 91 -1.68 -7.75 -0.36
N ILE A 92 -0.87 -8.70 -0.82
CA ILE A 92 -0.95 -9.26 -2.16
C ILE A 92 -1.22 -10.75 -2.01
N ASP A 93 -2.25 -11.21 -2.68
CA ASP A 93 -2.53 -12.63 -2.92
C ASP A 93 -2.23 -12.91 -4.39
N GLU A 94 -1.14 -13.63 -4.64
CA GLU A 94 -0.69 -13.97 -6.00
C GLU A 94 -1.49 -15.10 -6.63
N GLU A 95 -2.15 -15.94 -5.81
CA GLU A 95 -3.01 -17.02 -6.29
C GLU A 95 -4.32 -16.45 -6.84
N LEU A 96 -4.96 -15.54 -6.09
CA LEU A 96 -6.18 -14.86 -6.51
C LEU A 96 -5.92 -13.65 -7.41
N ARG A 97 -4.66 -13.25 -7.59
CA ARG A 97 -4.25 -12.00 -8.26
C ARG A 97 -5.03 -10.80 -7.72
N HIS A 98 -4.99 -10.63 -6.40
CA HIS A 98 -5.72 -9.60 -5.69
C HIS A 98 -4.81 -8.77 -4.76
N VAL A 99 -5.01 -7.46 -4.72
CA VAL A 99 -4.27 -6.53 -3.85
C VAL A 99 -5.21 -5.79 -2.92
N GLN A 100 -4.99 -5.89 -1.63
CA GLN A 100 -5.72 -5.12 -0.61
C GLN A 100 -4.84 -3.99 -0.08
N ILE A 101 -5.30 -2.74 -0.23
CA ILE A 101 -4.65 -1.57 0.36
C ILE A 101 -5.12 -1.48 1.82
N LEU A 102 -4.25 -1.89 2.76
CA LEU A 102 -4.61 -2.05 4.17
C LEU A 102 -4.60 -0.72 4.94
N ILE A 103 -3.58 0.09 4.69
CA ILE A 103 -3.39 1.43 5.28
C ILE A 103 -2.61 2.34 4.31
N ALA A 104 -2.81 3.66 4.39
CA ALA A 104 -2.06 4.68 3.65
C ALA A 104 -1.69 5.85 4.57
N TYR A 105 -0.43 6.06 4.94
CA TYR A 105 -0.08 6.99 6.01
C TYR A 105 1.13 7.83 5.64
N SER A 106 1.27 9.01 6.25
CA SER A 106 2.57 9.66 6.32
C SER A 106 3.36 9.09 7.49
N LYS A 107 4.64 8.81 7.31
CA LYS A 107 5.57 8.43 8.39
C LYS A 107 5.57 9.45 9.53
N ASN A 108 5.27 10.70 9.21
CA ASN A 108 5.17 11.80 10.17
C ASN A 108 3.90 11.70 11.04
N ASP A 109 2.84 11.04 10.55
CA ASP A 109 1.59 10.83 11.28
C ASP A 109 1.66 9.56 12.15
N ILE A 110 2.46 8.58 11.74
CA ILE A 110 2.81 7.39 12.53
C ILE A 110 3.95 7.75 13.52
N GLY A 111 3.61 8.49 14.58
CA GLY A 111 4.56 8.92 15.64
C GLY A 111 5.21 7.78 16.48
N PRO A 112 5.93 8.08 17.58
CA PRO A 112 6.77 7.13 18.35
C PRO A 112 6.02 5.89 18.93
N PRO A 113 6.73 4.78 19.28
CA PRO A 113 8.20 4.67 19.35
C PRO A 113 8.87 4.31 18.01
N ASN A 114 8.24 3.51 17.14
CA ASN A 114 8.68 3.31 15.76
C ASN A 114 7.52 2.93 14.84
N GLU A 115 7.72 3.22 13.55
CA GLU A 115 6.72 3.04 12.50
C GLU A 115 6.22 1.60 12.38
N THR A 116 7.15 0.64 12.49
CA THR A 116 6.87 -0.79 12.36
C THR A 116 5.89 -1.32 13.40
N ALA A 117 6.11 -0.98 14.67
CA ALA A 117 5.24 -1.40 15.75
C ALA A 117 3.80 -0.88 15.59
N LYS A 118 3.65 0.35 15.08
CA LYS A 118 2.33 0.97 14.90
C LYS A 118 1.54 0.32 13.78
N TRP A 119 2.11 0.19 12.59
CA TRP A 119 1.34 -0.42 11.51
C TRP A 119 1.02 -1.88 11.83
N LYS A 120 1.94 -2.63 12.46
CA LYS A 120 1.66 -4.01 12.91
C LYS A 120 0.46 -4.06 13.87
N ARG A 121 0.37 -3.13 14.81
CA ARG A 121 -0.78 -3.04 15.72
C ARG A 121 -2.09 -2.80 14.98
N VAL A 122 -2.09 -1.93 13.97
CA VAL A 122 -3.27 -1.69 13.14
C VAL A 122 -3.66 -2.97 12.39
N ILE A 123 -2.69 -3.66 11.77
CA ILE A 123 -2.99 -4.92 11.06
C ILE A 123 -3.55 -5.98 12.00
N LYS A 124 -2.99 -6.15 13.21
CA LYS A 124 -3.52 -7.07 14.22
C LYS A 124 -4.94 -6.74 14.68
N ALA A 125 -5.26 -5.45 14.80
CA ALA A 125 -6.56 -5.00 15.27
C ALA A 125 -7.64 -5.14 14.19
N GLU A 126 -7.32 -4.74 12.96
CA GLU A 126 -8.31 -4.58 11.88
C GLU A 126 -8.33 -5.77 10.91
N TYR A 127 -7.23 -6.52 10.78
CA TYR A 127 -7.04 -7.56 9.76
C TYR A 127 -6.40 -8.82 10.35
N LYS A 128 -7.08 -9.44 11.33
CA LYS A 128 -6.55 -10.61 12.08
C LYS A 128 -6.11 -11.76 11.18
N ASN A 129 -6.90 -12.09 10.16
CA ASN A 129 -6.57 -13.11 9.17
C ASN A 129 -5.25 -12.82 8.45
N ILE A 130 -5.01 -11.56 8.07
CA ILE A 130 -3.75 -11.15 7.43
C ILE A 130 -2.59 -11.17 8.44
N ALA A 131 -2.84 -10.75 9.67
CA ALA A 131 -1.84 -10.79 10.74
C ALA A 131 -1.38 -12.22 11.06
N GLU A 132 -2.30 -13.18 11.04
CA GLU A 132 -2.03 -14.61 11.26
C GLU A 132 -1.14 -15.19 10.15
N ILE A 133 -1.43 -14.89 8.87
CA ILE A 133 -0.61 -15.36 7.73
C ILE A 133 0.87 -15.01 7.91
N PHE A 134 1.18 -13.79 8.36
CA PHE A 134 2.56 -13.32 8.52
C PHE A 134 3.11 -13.44 9.95
N SER A 135 2.35 -14.01 10.89
CA SER A 135 2.74 -14.12 12.30
C SER A 135 3.20 -12.78 12.90
N LEU A 136 2.44 -11.71 12.63
CA LEU A 136 2.81 -10.33 12.99
C LEU A 136 2.90 -10.10 14.50
#